data_AF-A0AAV2DXB4-F1
#
_entry.id   AF-A0AAV2DXB4-F1
#
_cell.length_a   1.000
_cell.length_b   1.000
_cell.length_c   1.000
_cell.angle_alpha   90.00
_cell.angle_beta   90.00
_cell.angle_gamma   90.00
#
_symmetry.space_group_name_H-M   'P 1'
#
loop_
_entity.id
_entity.type
_entity.pdbx_description
1 polymer ?
#
loop_
_entity_poly.entity_id
_entity_poly.type
_entity_poly.pdbx_seq_one_letter_code
_entity_poly.pdbx_strand_id
1 'polypeptide(L)'
;MDLSTKSTTTLLFFVIFTLTLSSLLSISTSQDLAPSPSPPSVDDSSTSSSSPSSSAAPTQSSSATSAVEPADASSPSGSVSGDLTTADPPTVDDASSSSSAPSPSPDASFPSFPTMFSMKLERKMQESSMTKPTDLVRELCSGAENPGKCMEFFRDSRSDDPAEIINTEIGTLRTLVNEGISAATKVRRQGNTGAVLDVCLENYDKAMGNLDKASATCAKCIRANPKCSPKSTGEVKTMLSAVVSNVGYCDEAFSAQGVAPPMKATNEAVIELTDWLLEFCKKLGKKY
;
A
#
# COMPACT_ATOMS: atom_id res chain seq x y z
N MET A 1 33.30 35.06 21.89
CA MET A 1 32.55 33.95 22.50
C MET A 1 31.15 34.03 21.90
N ASP A 2 30.61 33.18 21.02
CA ASP A 2 30.98 31.83 20.55
C ASP A 2 30.27 31.59 19.20
N LEU A 3 30.88 32.00 18.08
CA LEU A 3 30.45 31.54 16.74
C LEU A 3 31.42 30.53 16.12
N SER A 4 32.62 30.39 16.70
CA SER A 4 33.67 29.53 16.14
C SER A 4 33.51 28.06 16.48
N THR A 5 32.76 27.71 17.54
CA THR A 5 32.61 26.34 18.06
C THR A 5 31.56 25.53 17.30
N LYS A 6 30.49 26.16 16.79
CA LYS A 6 29.44 25.45 16.03
C LYS A 6 29.93 24.97 14.65
N SER A 7 30.79 25.75 13.99
CA SER A 7 31.28 25.40 12.65
C SER A 7 32.27 24.23 12.67
N THR A 8 33.07 24.10 13.74
CA THR A 8 34.05 23.00 13.87
C THR A 8 33.38 21.68 14.18
N THR A 9 32.29 21.66 14.95
CA THR A 9 31.56 20.42 15.25
C THR A 9 30.90 19.84 13.99
N THR A 10 30.27 20.68 13.16
CA THR A 10 29.64 20.23 11.91
C THR A 10 30.67 19.67 10.91
N LEU A 11 31.84 20.30 10.83
CA LEU A 11 32.91 19.86 9.92
C LEU A 11 33.55 18.55 10.41
N LEU A 12 33.68 18.36 11.73
CA LEU A 12 34.15 17.12 12.33
C LEU A 12 33.17 15.95 12.06
N PHE A 13 31.86 16.19 12.18
CA PHE A 13 30.84 15.19 11.84
C PHE A 13 30.87 14.80 10.36
N PHE A 14 31.09 15.76 9.46
CA PHE A 14 31.20 15.48 8.03
C PHE A 14 32.44 14.64 7.69
N VAL A 15 33.59 14.96 8.31
CA VAL A 15 34.83 14.21 8.11
C VAL A 15 34.72 12.78 8.66
N ILE A 16 34.13 12.59 9.85
CA ILE A 16 33.92 11.25 10.43
C ILE A 16 32.94 10.44 9.57
N PHE A 17 31.85 11.05 9.10
CA PHE A 17 30.87 10.38 8.26
C PHE A 17 31.48 9.92 6.92
N THR A 18 32.24 10.78 6.25
CA THR A 18 32.93 10.42 4.99
C THR A 18 33.97 9.31 5.17
N LEU A 19 34.74 9.33 6.26
CA LEU A 19 35.74 8.28 6.55
C LEU A 19 35.08 6.91 6.80
N THR A 20 33.94 6.87 7.52
CA THR A 20 33.22 5.60 7.74
C THR A 20 32.57 5.05 6.46
N LEU A 21 32.13 5.93 5.55
CA LEU A 21 31.53 5.52 4.28
C LEU A 21 32.57 4.91 3.32
N SER A 22 33.81 5.42 3.32
CA SER A 22 34.90 4.85 2.53
C SER A 22 35.31 3.45 2.98
N SER A 23 35.24 3.15 4.29
CA SER A 23 35.54 1.79 4.81
C SER A 23 34.47 0.76 4.44
N LEU A 24 33.21 1.17 4.24
CA LEU A 24 32.12 0.28 3.85
C LEU A 24 32.16 -0.10 2.36
N LEU A 25 32.77 0.74 1.51
CA LEU A 25 32.88 0.51 0.07
C LEU A 25 34.08 -0.39 -0.32
N SER A 26 34.98 -0.71 0.62
CA SER A 26 36.14 -1.59 0.35
C SER A 26 35.88 -3.08 0.60
N ILE A 27 34.69 -3.48 1.08
CA ILE A 27 34.35 -4.89 1.34
C ILE A 27 33.46 -5.41 0.21
N SER A 28 33.95 -5.46 -1.04
CA SER A 28 33.26 -6.21 -2.09
C SER A 28 34.13 -6.50 -3.32
N THR A 29 35.23 -7.23 -3.15
CA THR A 29 35.85 -7.98 -4.26
C THR A 29 36.68 -9.11 -3.69
N SER A 30 36.07 -10.30 -3.63
CA SER A 30 36.70 -11.62 -3.78
C SER A 30 35.63 -12.69 -3.60
N GLN A 31 34.94 -13.05 -4.68
CA GLN A 31 34.37 -14.39 -4.79
C GLN A 31 34.94 -15.03 -6.05
N ASP A 32 35.81 -16.00 -5.78
CA ASP A 32 36.31 -17.03 -6.68
C ASP A 32 35.14 -17.70 -7.42
N LEU A 33 35.20 -17.68 -8.75
CA LEU A 33 34.30 -18.41 -9.62
C LEU A 33 34.80 -19.85 -9.75
N ALA A 34 34.15 -20.79 -9.06
CA ALA A 34 34.27 -22.21 -9.39
C ALA A 34 33.42 -22.54 -10.64
N PRO A 35 33.93 -23.36 -11.58
CA PRO A 35 33.20 -23.71 -12.80
C PRO A 35 32.07 -24.73 -12.55
N SER A 36 30.92 -24.48 -13.16
CA SER A 36 29.72 -25.31 -13.15
C SER A 36 29.93 -26.65 -13.88
N PRO A 37 29.48 -27.79 -13.33
CA PRO A 37 29.46 -29.06 -14.06
C PRO A 37 28.28 -29.13 -15.03
N SER A 38 28.54 -29.64 -16.23
CA SER A 38 27.54 -29.90 -17.28
C SER A 38 26.61 -31.07 -16.93
N PRO A 39 25.34 -31.04 -17.37
CA PRO A 39 24.42 -32.17 -17.23
C PRO A 39 24.72 -33.29 -18.24
N PRO A 40 24.46 -34.57 -17.90
CA PRO A 40 24.64 -35.69 -18.82
C PRO A 40 23.52 -35.78 -19.85
N SER A 41 23.92 -35.99 -21.10
CA SER A 41 23.09 -36.36 -22.23
C SER A 41 22.60 -37.80 -22.07
N VAL A 42 21.29 -38.02 -22.17
CA VAL A 42 20.69 -39.34 -22.35
C VAL A 42 19.90 -39.33 -23.66
N ASP A 43 20.50 -39.94 -24.67
CA ASP A 43 19.80 -40.59 -25.77
C ASP A 43 19.16 -41.89 -25.23
N ASP A 44 17.92 -42.20 -25.60
CA ASP A 44 17.64 -43.26 -26.58
C ASP A 44 16.12 -43.54 -26.78
N SER A 45 15.79 -43.78 -28.04
CA SER A 45 14.83 -44.76 -28.57
C SER A 45 13.33 -44.73 -28.21
N SER A 46 12.58 -44.19 -29.18
CA SER A 46 11.46 -44.82 -29.90
C SER A 46 10.67 -45.98 -29.26
N THR A 47 9.34 -45.80 -29.16
CA THR A 47 8.38 -46.81 -29.65
C THR A 47 7.02 -46.20 -30.00
N SER A 48 6.60 -46.54 -31.21
CA SER A 48 5.30 -46.31 -31.86
C SER A 48 4.10 -46.85 -31.07
N SER A 49 2.94 -46.18 -31.21
CA SER A 49 1.74 -46.71 -31.89
C SER A 49 0.39 -46.27 -31.27
N SER A 50 -0.55 -46.01 -32.19
CA SER A 50 -2.01 -46.19 -32.06
C SER A 50 -2.87 -45.09 -31.43
N SER A 51 -3.50 -44.29 -32.30
CA SER A 51 -4.87 -43.77 -32.10
C SER A 51 -5.87 -44.94 -31.98
N PRO A 52 -7.05 -44.71 -31.38
CA PRO A 52 -8.18 -44.41 -32.27
C PRO A 52 -9.16 -43.34 -31.74
N SER A 53 -9.83 -42.75 -32.72
CA SER A 53 -11.08 -41.99 -32.63
C SER A 53 -12.17 -42.73 -31.86
N SER A 54 -13.05 -41.97 -31.21
CA SER A 54 -14.46 -42.33 -31.07
C SER A 54 -15.32 -41.08 -31.01
N SER A 55 -16.02 -40.85 -32.12
CA SER A 55 -17.20 -40.01 -32.23
C SER A 55 -18.35 -40.62 -31.43
N ALA A 56 -19.10 -39.81 -30.68
CA ALA A 56 -20.48 -40.12 -30.33
C ALA A 56 -21.30 -38.83 -30.25
N ALA A 57 -22.51 -38.96 -30.77
CA ALA A 57 -23.45 -37.96 -31.27
C ALA A 57 -24.15 -37.11 -30.17
N PRO A 58 -24.94 -36.09 -30.56
CA PRO A 58 -25.62 -35.18 -29.64
C PRO A 58 -27.00 -35.72 -29.24
N THR A 59 -27.39 -35.49 -27.98
CA THR A 59 -28.76 -35.72 -27.53
C THR A 59 -29.47 -34.37 -27.40
N GLN A 60 -30.35 -34.08 -28.35
CA GLN A 60 -31.45 -33.13 -28.16
C GLN A 60 -32.60 -33.85 -27.43
N SER A 61 -33.13 -33.23 -26.39
CA SER A 61 -34.57 -33.26 -26.08
C SER A 61 -34.93 -32.17 -25.08
N SER A 62 -35.59 -31.15 -25.62
CA SER A 62 -36.88 -30.62 -25.19
C SER A 62 -37.33 -30.85 -23.75
N SER A 63 -37.67 -29.78 -23.03
CA SER A 63 -39.08 -29.43 -22.77
C SER A 63 -39.20 -28.17 -21.92
N ALA A 64 -40.12 -27.32 -22.34
CA ALA A 64 -40.61 -26.14 -21.66
C ALA A 64 -41.31 -26.48 -20.34
N THR A 65 -41.26 -25.60 -19.34
CA THR A 65 -42.48 -25.16 -18.63
C THR A 65 -42.26 -23.92 -17.76
N SER A 66 -43.22 -23.01 -17.90
CA SER A 66 -43.82 -22.13 -16.90
C SER A 66 -43.00 -21.02 -16.24
N ALA A 67 -43.27 -19.83 -16.78
CA ALA A 67 -43.42 -18.60 -16.01
C ALA A 67 -44.40 -18.78 -14.84
N VAL A 68 -44.00 -18.30 -13.67
CA VAL A 68 -44.90 -17.90 -12.57
C VAL A 68 -44.30 -16.65 -11.93
N GLU A 69 -44.91 -15.51 -12.22
CA GLU A 69 -44.93 -14.32 -11.37
C GLU A 69 -45.53 -14.67 -10.01
N PRO A 70 -45.12 -13.96 -8.94
CA PRO A 70 -46.18 -13.21 -8.26
C PRO A 70 -45.76 -11.79 -7.90
N ALA A 71 -46.67 -10.87 -8.22
CA ALA A 71 -46.78 -9.56 -7.62
C ALA A 71 -47.48 -9.63 -6.25
N ASP A 72 -47.20 -8.59 -5.45
CA ASP A 72 -47.93 -8.08 -4.28
C ASP A 72 -48.07 -8.98 -3.03
N ALA A 73 -47.55 -8.49 -1.90
CA ALA A 73 -48.37 -7.72 -0.97
C ALA A 73 -47.64 -7.42 0.36
N SER A 74 -47.85 -6.19 0.84
CA SER A 74 -48.00 -5.81 2.26
C SER A 74 -46.77 -5.62 3.16
N SER A 75 -46.54 -4.34 3.49
CA SER A 75 -46.01 -3.88 4.77
C SER A 75 -46.82 -4.43 5.96
N PRO A 76 -46.20 -4.48 7.15
CA PRO A 76 -46.71 -3.59 8.19
C PRO A 76 -45.61 -2.84 8.95
N SER A 77 -45.87 -1.55 9.16
CA SER A 77 -45.26 -0.74 10.19
C SER A 77 -45.54 -1.34 11.57
N GLY A 78 -44.49 -1.65 12.33
CA GLY A 78 -44.57 -2.05 13.72
C GLY A 78 -43.68 -1.16 14.57
N SER A 79 -44.22 -0.04 15.02
CA SER A 79 -43.64 0.78 16.08
C SER A 79 -43.75 0.02 17.40
N VAL A 80 -42.64 -0.45 17.94
CA VAL A 80 -42.57 -0.96 19.32
C VAL A 80 -41.91 0.12 20.17
N SER A 81 -42.74 0.86 20.90
CA SER A 81 -42.31 1.58 22.10
C SER A 81 -42.01 0.52 23.16
N GLY A 82 -40.73 0.38 23.50
CA GLY A 82 -40.23 -0.51 24.54
C GLY A 82 -39.75 0.31 25.73
N ASP A 83 -40.42 0.04 26.84
CA ASP A 83 -40.44 0.72 28.11
C ASP A 83 -39.07 0.83 28.82
N LEU A 84 -38.88 1.98 29.48
CA LEU A 84 -37.72 2.35 30.28
C LEU A 84 -37.89 1.74 31.68
N THR A 85 -37.27 0.58 31.95
CA THR A 85 -37.21 0.03 33.32
C THR A 85 -35.79 0.15 33.89
N THR A 86 -35.66 1.14 34.77
CA THR A 86 -34.58 1.31 35.75
C THR A 86 -34.49 0.06 36.63
N ALA A 87 -33.34 -0.61 36.63
CA ALA A 87 -32.96 -1.56 37.66
C ALA A 87 -31.59 -1.15 38.21
N ASP A 88 -31.60 -0.80 39.50
CA ASP A 88 -30.44 -0.54 40.34
C ASP A 88 -29.44 -1.72 40.33
N PRO A 89 -28.13 -1.44 40.50
CA PRO A 89 -27.09 -2.44 40.52
C PRO A 89 -27.03 -3.16 41.88
N PRO A 90 -26.65 -4.45 41.93
CA PRO A 90 -26.26 -5.07 43.19
C PRO A 90 -24.87 -4.60 43.60
N THR A 91 -24.83 -3.93 44.75
CA THR A 91 -23.67 -3.74 45.62
C THR A 91 -23.07 -5.11 45.96
N VAL A 92 -21.80 -5.32 45.60
CA VAL A 92 -20.96 -6.38 46.16
C VAL A 92 -19.72 -5.73 46.73
N ASP A 93 -19.64 -5.77 48.05
CA ASP A 93 -18.52 -5.35 48.88
C ASP A 93 -17.30 -6.28 48.71
N ASP A 94 -16.13 -5.63 48.78
CA ASP A 94 -14.81 -6.08 49.23
C ASP A 94 -14.41 -7.56 49.16
N ALA A 95 -13.43 -7.84 48.29
CA ALA A 95 -12.34 -8.75 48.60
C ALA A 95 -11.03 -8.20 48.06
N SER A 96 -10.32 -7.50 48.94
CA SER A 96 -8.89 -7.20 48.81
C SER A 96 -8.10 -8.47 48.49
N SER A 97 -7.42 -8.46 47.34
CA SER A 97 -6.26 -9.32 47.08
C SER A 97 -5.28 -8.54 46.22
N SER A 98 -4.39 -7.86 46.94
CA SER A 98 -3.16 -7.25 46.46
C SER A 98 -2.28 -8.29 45.77
N SER A 99 -2.25 -8.28 44.45
CA SER A 99 -1.12 -8.84 43.69
C SER A 99 -0.44 -7.68 42.97
N SER A 100 0.71 -7.29 43.51
CA SER A 100 1.60 -6.29 42.95
C SER A 100 2.06 -6.75 41.56
N ALA A 101 1.40 -6.26 40.52
CA ALA A 101 1.91 -6.36 39.16
C ALA A 101 3.21 -5.53 39.07
N PRO A 102 4.31 -6.08 38.53
CA PRO A 102 5.54 -5.31 38.35
C PRO A 102 5.28 -4.17 37.35
N SER A 103 5.63 -2.95 37.77
CA SER A 103 5.62 -1.76 36.92
C SER A 103 6.42 -2.01 35.64
N PRO A 104 5.86 -1.80 34.44
CA PRO A 104 6.65 -1.81 33.22
C PRO A 104 7.62 -0.62 33.27
N SER A 105 8.90 -0.91 33.25
CA SER A 105 9.96 0.10 33.16
C SER A 105 9.84 0.84 31.83
N PRO A 106 9.81 2.19 31.80
CA PRO A 106 9.73 2.97 30.58
C PRO A 106 11.15 3.15 30.00
N ASP A 107 11.78 2.06 29.56
CA ASP A 107 13.15 2.13 29.01
C ASP A 107 13.38 1.23 27.79
N ALA A 108 12.32 0.92 27.05
CA ALA A 108 12.48 0.50 25.66
C ALA A 108 12.67 1.75 24.79
N SER A 109 13.84 2.38 24.93
CA SER A 109 14.38 3.28 23.91
C SER A 109 14.63 2.45 22.65
N PHE A 110 13.58 2.27 21.85
CA PHE A 110 13.74 1.81 20.48
C PHE A 110 14.68 2.79 19.78
N PRO A 111 15.68 2.32 19.03
CA PRO A 111 16.51 3.21 18.24
C PRO A 111 15.57 3.99 17.34
N SER A 112 15.49 5.30 17.57
CA SER A 112 14.75 6.23 16.75
C SER A 112 15.34 6.10 15.35
N PHE A 113 14.71 5.29 14.50
CA PHE A 113 15.19 5.09 13.14
C PHE A 113 15.14 6.47 12.48
N PRO A 114 16.29 6.99 12.00
CA PRO A 114 16.29 8.24 11.28
C PRO A 114 15.29 8.11 10.14
N THR A 115 14.45 9.12 9.95
CA THR A 115 13.56 9.30 8.80
C THR A 115 14.36 9.47 7.51
N MET A 116 15.16 8.46 7.15
CA MET A 116 15.82 8.36 5.85
C MET A 116 14.78 8.36 4.71
N PHE A 117 13.50 8.14 5.02
CA PHE A 117 12.36 8.27 4.11
C PHE A 117 12.04 9.71 3.75
N SER A 118 11.98 10.64 4.71
CA SER A 118 11.85 12.09 4.42
C SER A 118 13.00 12.52 3.51
N MET A 119 14.23 12.11 3.84
CA MET A 119 15.39 12.41 3.01
C MET A 119 15.38 11.72 1.64
N LYS A 120 14.75 10.55 1.45
CA LYS A 120 14.77 9.83 0.16
C LYS A 120 13.66 10.32 -0.78
N LEU A 121 12.51 10.70 -0.23
CA LEU A 121 11.48 11.44 -0.95
C LEU A 121 12.03 12.83 -1.32
N GLU A 122 12.64 13.55 -0.36
CA GLU A 122 13.31 14.84 -0.59
C GLU A 122 14.51 14.73 -1.54
N ARG A 123 15.27 13.62 -1.52
CA ARG A 123 16.43 13.43 -2.44
C ARG A 123 15.98 13.09 -3.87
N LYS A 124 14.92 12.28 -4.04
CA LYS A 124 14.23 12.22 -5.34
C LYS A 124 13.69 13.59 -5.75
N MET A 125 13.25 14.40 -4.77
CA MET A 125 12.84 15.79 -5.02
C MET A 125 14.02 16.70 -5.40
N GLN A 126 15.25 16.48 -4.93
CA GLN A 126 16.35 17.43 -5.16
C GLN A 126 17.18 17.16 -6.43
N GLU A 127 17.16 15.94 -6.97
CA GLU A 127 18.05 15.53 -8.08
C GLU A 127 17.43 15.70 -9.49
N SER A 128 16.18 16.16 -9.59
CA SER A 128 15.48 16.41 -10.87
C SER A 128 15.48 17.92 -11.20
N SER A 129 16.40 18.33 -12.07
CA SER A 129 16.51 19.70 -12.56
C SER A 129 15.29 20.12 -13.39
N MET A 130 14.69 21.26 -13.04
CA MET A 130 13.95 22.21 -13.91
C MET A 130 13.00 21.64 -14.98
N THR A 131 12.22 20.60 -14.69
CA THR A 131 11.15 20.20 -15.62
C THR A 131 9.83 20.81 -15.14
N LYS A 132 9.20 21.65 -15.96
CA LYS A 132 7.89 22.25 -15.64
C LYS A 132 6.83 21.14 -15.61
N PRO A 133 5.90 21.14 -14.64
CA PRO A 133 4.73 20.26 -14.69
C PRO A 133 3.95 20.47 -15.98
N THR A 134 3.43 19.37 -16.54
CA THR A 134 2.57 19.42 -17.72
C THR A 134 1.32 20.25 -17.48
N ASP A 135 0.73 20.80 -18.54
CA ASP A 135 -0.49 21.62 -18.40
C ASP A 135 -1.65 20.79 -17.85
N LEU A 136 -1.71 19.49 -18.18
CA LEU A 136 -2.65 18.54 -17.59
C LEU A 136 -2.47 18.42 -16.06
N VAL A 137 -1.25 18.21 -15.57
CA VAL A 137 -0.96 18.14 -14.12
C VAL A 137 -1.30 19.47 -13.44
N ARG A 138 -0.93 20.60 -14.04
CA ARG A 138 -1.24 21.94 -13.50
C ARG A 138 -2.75 22.12 -13.35
N GLU A 139 -3.49 21.75 -14.38
CA GLU A 139 -4.95 21.86 -14.38
C GLU A 139 -5.60 20.93 -13.35
N LEU A 140 -5.06 19.72 -13.18
CA LEU A 140 -5.54 18.76 -12.19
C LEU A 140 -5.23 19.19 -10.76
N CYS A 141 -4.06 19.76 -10.52
CA CYS A 141 -3.68 20.30 -9.22
C CYS A 141 -4.30 21.67 -8.91
N SER A 142 -4.82 22.41 -9.89
CA SER A 142 -5.39 23.76 -9.67
C SER A 142 -6.57 23.81 -8.69
N GLY A 143 -7.32 22.71 -8.58
CA GLY A 143 -8.46 22.58 -7.66
C GLY A 143 -8.18 21.69 -6.44
N ALA A 144 -6.90 21.46 -6.14
CA ALA A 144 -6.44 20.78 -4.94
C ALA A 144 -6.54 21.70 -3.73
N GLU A 145 -6.69 21.14 -2.52
CA GLU A 145 -6.54 21.91 -1.28
C GLU A 145 -5.12 22.50 -1.15
N ASN A 146 -4.12 21.73 -1.59
CA ASN A 146 -2.72 22.18 -1.70
C ASN A 146 -2.16 21.91 -3.12
N PRO A 147 -2.32 22.87 -4.05
CA PRO A 147 -1.83 22.74 -5.42
C PRO A 147 -0.31 22.55 -5.52
N GLY A 148 0.45 23.18 -4.61
CA GLY A 148 1.91 23.07 -4.59
C GLY A 148 2.38 21.64 -4.30
N LYS A 149 1.81 21.03 -3.25
CA LYS A 149 2.11 19.65 -2.86
C LYS A 149 1.63 18.65 -3.91
N CYS A 150 0.46 18.86 -4.50
CA CYS A 150 -0.03 18.07 -5.62
C CYS A 150 0.95 18.12 -6.82
N MET A 151 1.39 19.32 -7.23
CA MET A 151 2.36 19.46 -8.32
C MET A 151 3.71 18.80 -8.00
N GLU A 152 4.10 18.79 -6.72
CA GLU A 152 5.32 18.13 -6.27
C GLU A 152 5.23 16.60 -6.39
N PHE A 153 4.07 16.02 -6.05
CA PHE A 153 3.82 14.60 -6.23
C PHE A 153 3.89 14.17 -7.70
N PHE A 154 3.24 14.92 -8.60
CA PHE A 154 3.22 14.63 -10.02
C PHE A 154 4.42 15.20 -10.78
N ARG A 155 5.45 15.70 -10.09
CA ARG A 155 6.53 16.45 -10.74
C ARG A 155 7.34 15.61 -11.72
N ASP A 156 7.46 14.31 -11.45
CA ASP A 156 8.19 13.38 -12.29
C ASP A 156 7.32 12.83 -13.45
N SER A 157 6.02 13.13 -13.44
CA SER A 157 5.11 12.82 -14.55
C SER A 157 5.38 13.76 -15.73
N ARG A 158 6.09 13.26 -16.74
CA ARG A 158 6.48 14.00 -17.96
C ARG A 158 5.49 13.84 -19.12
N SER A 159 4.45 13.05 -18.93
CA SER A 159 3.49 12.73 -19.98
C SER A 159 2.28 13.65 -19.93
N ASP A 160 1.77 14.00 -21.10
CA ASP A 160 0.43 14.59 -21.26
C ASP A 160 -0.65 13.51 -21.40
N ASP A 161 -0.28 12.22 -21.47
CA ASP A 161 -1.22 11.10 -21.47
C ASP A 161 -1.69 10.79 -20.04
N PRO A 162 -2.99 10.97 -19.74
CA PRO A 162 -3.55 10.64 -18.43
C PRO A 162 -3.30 9.19 -17.98
N ALA A 163 -3.23 8.24 -18.92
CA ALA A 163 -2.98 6.84 -18.58
C ALA A 163 -1.53 6.63 -18.10
N GLU A 164 -0.57 7.28 -18.74
CA GLU A 164 0.84 7.21 -18.35
C GLU A 164 1.08 7.87 -17.00
N ILE A 165 0.47 9.03 -16.73
CA ILE A 165 0.54 9.70 -15.42
C ILE A 165 0.02 8.76 -14.32
N ILE A 166 -1.17 8.19 -14.50
CA ILE A 166 -1.76 7.30 -13.48
C ILE A 166 -0.93 6.05 -13.27
N ASN A 167 -0.42 5.44 -14.34
CA ASN A 167 0.42 4.25 -14.20
C ASN A 167 1.74 4.57 -13.49
N THR A 168 2.31 5.75 -13.73
CA THR A 168 3.50 6.25 -13.04
C THR A 168 3.22 6.39 -11.55
N GLU A 169 2.13 7.06 -11.17
CA GLU A 169 1.80 7.26 -9.76
C GLU A 169 1.39 5.97 -9.03
N ILE A 170 0.68 5.06 -9.69
CA ILE A 170 0.43 3.74 -9.10
C ILE A 170 1.74 2.96 -8.96
N GLY A 171 2.70 3.13 -9.87
CA GLY A 171 4.07 2.63 -9.72
C GLY A 171 4.79 3.20 -8.48
N THR A 172 4.61 4.51 -8.22
CA THR A 172 5.11 5.17 -7.00
C THR A 172 4.46 4.57 -5.74
N LEU A 173 3.13 4.40 -5.73
CA LEU A 173 2.40 3.76 -4.64
C LEU A 173 2.90 2.34 -4.37
N ARG A 174 3.11 1.52 -5.41
CA ARG A 174 3.69 0.17 -5.27
C ARG A 174 5.08 0.21 -4.63
N THR A 175 5.91 1.19 -5.01
CA THR A 175 7.25 1.35 -4.43
C THR A 175 7.15 1.67 -2.95
N LEU A 176 6.28 2.60 -2.56
CA LEU A 176 6.06 2.96 -1.16
C LEU A 176 5.52 1.78 -0.33
N VAL A 177 4.52 1.05 -0.85
CA VAL A 177 4.00 -0.15 -0.16
C VAL A 177 5.09 -1.21 0.01
N ASN A 178 5.93 -1.45 -1.00
CA ASN A 178 7.07 -2.37 -0.88
C ASN A 178 8.12 -1.90 0.15
N GLU A 179 8.34 -0.59 0.27
CA GLU A 179 9.19 -0.03 1.33
C GLU A 179 8.58 -0.29 2.71
N GLY A 180 7.26 -0.16 2.87
CA GLY A 180 6.52 -0.52 4.08
C GLY A 180 6.65 -2.01 4.43
N ILE A 181 6.51 -2.91 3.45
CA ILE A 181 6.74 -4.36 3.59
C ILE A 181 8.16 -4.65 4.07
N SER A 182 9.15 -4.00 3.46
CA SER A 182 10.57 -4.16 3.82
C SER A 182 10.84 -3.72 5.27
N ALA A 183 10.30 -2.56 5.66
CA ALA A 183 10.40 -2.05 7.02
C ALA A 183 9.72 -2.99 8.03
N ALA A 184 8.50 -3.42 7.76
CA ALA A 184 7.75 -4.38 8.59
C ALA A 184 8.52 -5.71 8.75
N THR A 185 9.05 -6.26 7.65
CA THR A 185 9.83 -7.49 7.66
C THR A 185 11.12 -7.36 8.49
N LYS A 186 11.80 -6.20 8.40
CA LYS A 186 13.02 -5.93 9.16
C LYS A 186 12.74 -5.89 10.66
N VAL A 187 11.67 -5.20 11.08
CA VAL A 187 11.27 -5.13 12.49
C VAL A 187 10.83 -6.49 13.01
N ARG A 188 10.13 -7.29 12.18
CA ARG A 188 9.67 -8.63 12.58
C ARG A 188 10.81 -9.54 13.01
N ARG A 189 11.97 -9.42 12.35
CA ARG A 189 13.19 -10.17 12.69
C ARG A 189 13.84 -9.73 14.01
N GLN A 190 13.50 -8.56 14.53
CA GLN A 190 14.08 -7.98 15.76
C GLN A 190 13.29 -8.32 17.03
N GLY A 191 12.07 -8.87 16.91
CA GLY A 191 11.29 -9.42 18.02
C GLY A 191 10.25 -8.48 18.66
N ASN A 192 9.40 -9.05 19.52
CA ASN A 192 8.30 -8.45 20.32
C ASN A 192 7.03 -7.94 19.64
N THR A 193 6.91 -7.89 18.30
CA THR A 193 5.68 -7.41 17.60
C THR A 193 5.19 -8.34 16.48
N GLY A 194 5.57 -9.63 16.55
CA GLY A 194 5.38 -10.61 15.46
C GLY A 194 3.95 -10.70 14.90
N ALA A 195 2.95 -10.88 15.76
CA ALA A 195 1.55 -11.06 15.32
C ALA A 195 0.99 -9.82 14.61
N VAL A 196 1.25 -8.61 15.12
CA VAL A 196 0.80 -7.37 14.47
C VAL A 196 1.51 -7.15 13.15
N LEU A 197 2.80 -7.47 13.09
CA LEU A 197 3.56 -7.39 11.84
C LEU A 197 3.09 -8.39 10.79
N ASP A 198 2.67 -9.59 11.18
CA ASP A 198 2.12 -10.57 10.23
C ASP A 198 0.80 -10.08 9.61
N VAL A 199 -0.09 -9.51 10.43
CA VAL A 199 -1.33 -8.89 9.93
C VAL A 199 -1.03 -7.68 9.05
N CYS A 200 -0.01 -6.89 9.40
CA CYS A 200 0.44 -5.77 8.57
C CYS A 200 0.92 -6.21 7.19
N LEU A 201 1.75 -7.25 7.13
CA LEU A 201 2.27 -7.80 5.88
C LEU A 201 1.12 -8.32 5.00
N GLU A 202 0.14 -9.02 5.58
CA GLU A 202 -1.05 -9.46 4.86
C GLU A 202 -1.85 -8.27 4.29
N ASN A 203 -1.99 -7.19 5.05
CA ASN A 203 -2.68 -5.99 4.59
C ASN A 203 -1.91 -5.27 3.47
N TYR A 204 -0.57 -5.19 3.54
CA TYR A 204 0.23 -4.65 2.44
C TYR A 204 0.10 -5.48 1.16
N ASP A 205 0.08 -6.81 1.25
CA ASP A 205 -0.16 -7.67 0.09
C ASP A 205 -1.54 -7.42 -0.52
N LYS A 206 -2.58 -7.26 0.31
CA LYS A 206 -3.91 -6.86 -0.15
C LYS A 206 -3.89 -5.46 -0.80
N ALA A 207 -3.15 -4.52 -0.24
CA ALA A 207 -2.98 -3.18 -0.81
C ALA A 207 -2.32 -3.24 -2.20
N MET A 208 -1.26 -4.03 -2.37
CA MET A 208 -0.63 -4.28 -3.67
C MET A 208 -1.63 -4.85 -4.69
N GLY A 209 -2.39 -5.88 -4.29
CA GLY A 209 -3.43 -6.46 -5.15
C GLY A 209 -4.52 -5.46 -5.55
N ASN A 210 -4.88 -4.52 -4.67
CA ASN A 210 -5.83 -3.45 -4.99
C ASN A 210 -5.22 -2.39 -5.92
N LEU A 211 -3.94 -2.04 -5.77
CA LEU A 211 -3.23 -1.13 -6.68
C LEU A 211 -3.16 -1.71 -8.10
N ASP A 212 -2.90 -3.01 -8.24
CA ASP A 212 -2.85 -3.68 -9.54
C ASP A 212 -4.20 -3.66 -10.25
N LYS A 213 -5.28 -3.97 -9.52
CA LYS A 213 -6.63 -3.89 -10.06
C LYS A 213 -7.03 -2.45 -10.40
N ALA A 214 -6.67 -1.48 -9.56
CA ALA A 214 -6.96 -0.06 -9.80
C ALA A 214 -6.28 0.44 -11.09
N SER A 215 -5.00 0.10 -11.28
CA SER A 215 -4.24 0.41 -12.51
C SER A 215 -4.88 -0.23 -13.74
N ALA A 216 -5.23 -1.52 -13.67
CA ALA A 216 -5.85 -2.22 -14.79
C ALA A 216 -7.22 -1.62 -15.16
N THR A 217 -8.07 -1.34 -14.17
CA THR A 217 -9.38 -0.73 -14.38
C THR A 217 -9.23 0.68 -14.94
N CYS A 218 -8.31 1.49 -14.41
CA CYS A 218 -8.09 2.84 -14.91
C CYS A 218 -7.53 2.86 -16.34
N ALA A 219 -6.56 2.00 -16.65
CA ALA A 219 -6.01 1.87 -18.00
C ALA A 219 -7.05 1.36 -19.01
N LYS A 220 -7.97 0.48 -18.59
CA LYS A 220 -9.10 0.05 -19.43
C LYS A 220 -10.09 1.19 -19.66
N CYS A 221 -10.34 1.96 -18.60
CA CYS A 221 -11.25 3.10 -18.61
C CYS A 221 -10.80 4.17 -19.62
N ILE A 222 -9.54 4.58 -19.55
CA ILE A 222 -8.96 5.60 -20.44
C ILE A 222 -8.88 5.11 -21.90
N ARG A 223 -8.59 3.83 -22.13
CA ARG A 223 -8.52 3.25 -23.49
C ARG A 223 -9.88 3.07 -24.16
N ALA A 224 -10.94 2.81 -23.40
CA ALA A 224 -12.25 2.47 -23.96
C ALA A 224 -13.03 3.68 -24.50
N ASN A 225 -12.75 4.88 -24.00
CA ASN A 225 -13.22 6.18 -24.47
C ASN A 225 -12.72 7.24 -23.46
N PRO A 226 -12.66 8.53 -23.83
CA PRO A 226 -12.22 9.57 -22.91
C PRO A 226 -13.15 9.66 -21.66
N LYS A 227 -14.45 9.33 -21.80
CA LYS A 227 -15.39 9.19 -20.67
C LYS A 227 -15.23 7.88 -19.95
N CYS A 228 -14.44 7.92 -18.89
CA CYS A 228 -14.48 6.92 -17.86
C CYS A 228 -15.92 6.69 -17.35
N SER A 229 -16.40 5.44 -17.44
CA SER A 229 -17.75 5.14 -16.96
C SER A 229 -17.84 5.35 -15.44
N PRO A 230 -18.98 5.83 -14.89
CA PRO A 230 -19.16 5.97 -13.44
C PRO A 230 -18.89 4.67 -12.68
N LYS A 231 -19.16 3.53 -13.31
CA LYS A 231 -18.85 2.20 -12.78
C LYS A 231 -17.35 2.00 -12.61
N SER A 232 -16.56 2.24 -13.66
CA SER A 232 -15.10 2.10 -13.62
C SER A 232 -14.46 3.06 -12.62
N THR A 233 -14.93 4.31 -12.57
CA THR A 233 -14.46 5.28 -11.57
C THR A 233 -14.84 4.86 -10.14
N GLY A 234 -16.05 4.30 -9.94
CA GLY A 234 -16.47 3.75 -8.65
C GLY A 234 -15.65 2.54 -8.21
N GLU A 235 -15.29 1.66 -9.16
CA GLU A 235 -14.40 0.52 -8.93
C GLU A 235 -12.98 0.98 -8.53
N VAL A 236 -12.37 1.90 -9.29
CA VAL A 236 -11.05 2.48 -8.94
C VAL A 236 -11.10 3.12 -7.57
N LYS A 237 -12.15 3.89 -7.27
CA LYS A 237 -12.33 4.50 -5.96
C LYS A 237 -12.35 3.47 -4.84
N THR A 238 -13.14 2.42 -5.00
CA THR A 238 -13.23 1.32 -4.03
C THR A 238 -11.88 0.68 -3.77
N MET A 239 -11.10 0.42 -4.83
CA MET A 239 -9.79 -0.20 -4.72
C MET A 239 -8.77 0.70 -4.03
N LEU A 240 -8.71 1.98 -4.40
CA LEU A 240 -7.82 2.96 -3.78
C LEU A 240 -8.20 3.24 -2.32
N SER A 241 -9.49 3.33 -1.99
CA SER A 241 -9.94 3.41 -0.58
C SER A 241 -9.53 2.17 0.21
N ALA A 242 -9.59 0.98 -0.39
CA ALA A 242 -9.13 -0.23 0.26
C ALA A 242 -7.60 -0.25 0.46
N VAL A 243 -6.81 0.38 -0.41
CA VAL A 243 -5.36 0.60 -0.19
C VAL A 243 -5.14 1.45 1.07
N VAL A 244 -5.84 2.58 1.19
CA VAL A 244 -5.78 3.46 2.37
C VAL A 244 -6.12 2.70 3.64
N SER A 245 -7.23 1.96 3.65
CA SER A 245 -7.65 1.18 4.83
C SER A 245 -6.65 0.09 5.20
N ASN A 246 -6.15 -0.67 4.23
CA ASN A 246 -5.20 -1.76 4.49
C ASN A 246 -3.88 -1.21 5.06
N VAL A 247 -3.36 -0.11 4.49
CA VAL A 247 -2.10 0.49 4.94
C VAL A 247 -2.26 1.19 6.29
N GLY A 248 -3.36 1.93 6.48
CA GLY A 248 -3.66 2.62 7.73
C GLY A 248 -3.92 1.68 8.92
N TYR A 249 -4.43 0.47 8.67
CA TYR A 249 -4.64 -0.55 9.71
C TYR A 249 -3.37 -0.82 10.51
N CYS A 250 -2.20 -0.79 9.87
CA CYS A 250 -0.93 -0.96 10.55
C CYS A 250 -0.68 0.10 11.60
N ASP A 251 -0.94 1.37 11.28
CA ASP A 251 -0.70 2.46 12.20
C ASP A 251 -1.61 2.37 13.42
N GLU A 252 -2.87 1.99 13.21
CA GLU A 252 -3.85 1.74 14.28
C GLU A 252 -3.43 0.56 15.17
N ALA A 253 -2.98 -0.55 14.58
CA ALA A 253 -2.59 -1.75 15.33
C ALA A 253 -1.33 -1.55 16.19
N PHE A 254 -0.38 -0.74 15.72
CA PHE A 254 0.78 -0.34 16.52
C PHE A 254 0.39 0.67 17.61
N SER A 255 -0.46 1.65 17.26
CA SER A 255 -0.95 2.65 18.23
C SER A 255 -1.73 2.00 19.37
N ALA A 256 -2.52 0.96 19.10
CA ALA A 256 -3.23 0.18 20.12
C ALA A 256 -2.30 -0.54 21.13
N GLN A 257 -1.05 -0.77 20.76
CA GLN A 257 -0.02 -1.32 21.65
C GLN A 257 0.80 -0.23 22.37
N GLY A 258 0.50 1.04 22.13
CA GLY A 258 1.29 2.17 22.65
C GLY A 258 2.68 2.28 22.01
N VAL A 259 2.88 1.71 20.82
CA VAL A 259 4.15 1.73 20.10
C VAL A 259 4.01 2.53 18.82
N ALA A 260 5.01 3.36 18.51
CA ALA A 260 5.05 4.09 17.25
C ALA A 260 5.22 3.11 16.06
N PRO A 261 4.38 3.19 15.01
CA PRO A 261 4.51 2.31 13.86
C PRO A 261 5.83 2.59 13.11
N PRO A 262 6.69 1.59 12.89
CA PRO A 262 7.98 1.81 12.21
C PRO A 262 7.85 2.22 10.73
N MET A 263 6.67 2.07 10.16
CA MET A 263 6.28 2.40 8.78
C MET A 263 5.47 3.70 8.66
N LYS A 264 5.21 4.40 9.77
CA LYS A 264 4.22 5.50 9.82
C LYS A 264 4.37 6.50 8.67
N ALA A 265 5.58 7.00 8.45
CA ALA A 265 5.84 7.98 7.39
C ALA A 265 5.56 7.43 5.98
N THR A 266 5.86 6.15 5.73
CA THR A 266 5.55 5.49 4.46
C THR A 266 4.05 5.30 4.29
N ASN A 267 3.35 4.92 5.36
CA ASN A 267 1.90 4.75 5.36
C ASN A 267 1.17 6.07 5.07
N GLU A 268 1.56 7.14 5.76
CA GLU A 268 1.05 8.49 5.52
C GLU A 268 1.27 8.94 4.08
N ALA A 269 2.46 8.67 3.50
CA ALA A 269 2.75 9.01 2.10
C ALA A 269 1.88 8.21 1.10
N VAL A 270 1.63 6.92 1.37
CA VAL A 270 0.73 6.10 0.54
C VAL A 270 -0.70 6.63 0.60
N ILE A 271 -1.18 6.97 1.80
CA ILE A 271 -2.53 7.50 2.00
C ILE A 271 -2.69 8.81 1.24
N GLU A 272 -1.75 9.73 1.43
CA GLU A 272 -1.78 11.04 0.78
C GLU A 272 -1.73 10.95 -0.75
N LEU A 273 -0.80 10.16 -1.30
CA LEU A 273 -0.70 9.98 -2.76
C LEU A 273 -1.95 9.29 -3.33
N THR A 274 -2.57 8.39 -2.58
CA THR A 274 -3.81 7.72 -2.99
C THR A 274 -4.97 8.71 -3.07
N ASP A 275 -5.08 9.65 -2.12
CA ASP A 275 -6.10 10.71 -2.15
C ASP A 275 -5.94 11.63 -3.38
N TRP A 276 -4.69 12.00 -3.71
CA TRP A 276 -4.41 12.76 -4.93
C TRP A 276 -4.84 12.01 -6.19
N LEU A 277 -4.54 10.72 -6.26
CA LEU A 277 -4.89 9.88 -7.40
C LEU A 277 -6.41 9.69 -7.55
N LEU A 278 -7.14 9.61 -6.43
CA LEU A 278 -8.61 9.56 -6.43
C LEU A 278 -9.22 10.81 -7.05
N GLU A 279 -8.77 12.00 -6.63
CA GLU A 279 -9.24 13.27 -7.22
C GLU A 279 -8.83 13.41 -8.68
N PHE A 280 -7.65 12.91 -9.06
CA PHE A 280 -7.19 12.85 -10.46
C PHE A 280 -8.16 12.03 -11.32
N CYS A 281 -8.47 10.79 -10.92
CA CYS A 281 -9.37 9.89 -11.64
C CYS A 281 -10.78 10.50 -11.79
N LYS A 282 -11.26 11.19 -10.75
CA LYS A 282 -12.55 11.89 -10.75
C LYS A 282 -12.58 13.08 -11.70
N LYS A 283 -11.48 13.83 -11.83
CA LYS A 283 -11.38 14.97 -12.76
C LYS A 283 -11.29 14.52 -14.22
N LEU A 284 -10.59 13.41 -14.50
CA LEU A 284 -10.55 12.84 -15.85
C LEU A 284 -11.95 12.50 -16.36
N GLY A 285 -12.76 11.80 -15.55
CA GLY A 285 -14.12 11.41 -15.95
C GLY A 285 -15.12 12.56 -16.15
N LYS A 286 -14.76 13.80 -15.78
CA LYS A 286 -15.59 14.99 -16.02
C LYS A 286 -15.25 15.73 -17.32
N LYS A 287 -13.99 15.66 -17.76
CA LYS A 287 -13.47 16.45 -18.90
C LYS A 287 -13.41 15.67 -20.19
N TYR A 288 -12.99 14.43 -20.07
CA TYR A 288 -12.83 13.49 -21.16
C TYR A 288 -14.11 12.68 -21.28
#